data_AF-A0A920TWH4-F1
#
_entry.id   AF-A0A920TWH4-F1
#
_cell.length_a   1.000
_cell.length_b   1.000
_cell.length_c   1.000
_cell.angle_alpha   90.00
_cell.angle_beta   90.00
_cell.angle_gamma   90.00
#
_symmetry.space_group_name_H-M   'P 1'
#
loop_
_entity.id
_entity.type
_entity.pdbx_description
1 polymer ?
#
loop_
_entity_poly.entity_id
_entity_poly.type
_entity_poly.pdbx_seq_one_letter_code
_entity_poly.pdbx_strand_id
1 'polypeptide(L)'
;MQIATETNKEIDQVRNNCGFFFLDGWSILTAKGKETFSFLQTQTTNDALQLNVGEGQASAATDRQARLIANFSIHRNSANEACLLSEDSQTLYDHLESYHFREDVTFEVIDQVLLALQGPKSILVLEKLFTALPEKPNAILQLELDGKKITLIKKSLTGEEGFVLCFSPNIKENFLQKVLCASTEIQPTEISAQTQETLRIEAGIPVFGKDMDSKNILPETGLEHSSVSYNKGCYIGQEVIARIKTYGAPNFALMGLIFEGPVSPPMNGSIFFKEKKIGITKSSIRSPSVGKIISLAYLHKDHRSPDIEMDVIIDKRPYKTKTCLLPFYQAPTRKEHSKKLLNEALKIYKEQDNLDKPITILREAIDIYPKHAEAYEALGVFLSKQEKLDEAIALMKRLVEINPQEIMAHTNLSVYYMKQGRIEDAEKKKVRLLLYNSSRPWKKNGQET
;
A
#
# COMPACT_ATOMS: atom_id res chain seq x y z
N MET A 1 -8.27 26.08 -12.89
CA MET A 1 -7.20 25.39 -13.67
C MET A 1 -5.96 25.15 -12.80
N GLN A 2 -5.50 26.17 -12.06
CA GLN A 2 -4.30 26.12 -11.21
C GLN A 2 -4.36 25.06 -10.08
N ILE A 3 -5.49 24.94 -9.37
CA ILE A 3 -5.71 23.94 -8.30
C ILE A 3 -5.62 22.50 -8.83
N ALA A 4 -6.24 22.22 -9.99
CA ALA A 4 -6.19 20.88 -10.59
C ALA A 4 -4.77 20.47 -11.03
N THR A 5 -3.95 21.42 -11.48
CA THR A 5 -2.53 21.19 -11.76
C THR A 5 -1.69 20.94 -10.52
N GLU A 6 -2.07 21.50 -9.37
CA GLU A 6 -1.36 21.31 -8.10
C GLU A 6 -1.70 19.95 -7.47
N THR A 7 -2.98 19.59 -7.40
CA THR A 7 -3.43 18.25 -6.97
C THR A 7 -2.79 17.15 -7.81
N ASN A 8 -2.69 17.33 -9.13
CA ASN A 8 -2.04 16.35 -10.01
C ASN A 8 -0.53 16.18 -9.69
N LYS A 9 0.16 17.27 -9.34
CA LYS A 9 1.57 17.21 -8.93
C LYS A 9 1.73 16.49 -7.60
N GLU A 10 0.87 16.76 -6.63
CA GLU A 10 0.87 16.08 -5.33
C GLU A 10 0.57 14.58 -5.48
N ILE A 11 -0.38 14.21 -6.34
CA ILE A 11 -0.67 12.80 -6.65
C ILE A 11 0.56 12.14 -7.29
N ASP A 12 1.15 12.77 -8.31
CA ASP A 12 2.36 12.26 -8.95
C ASP A 12 3.52 12.08 -7.96
N GLN A 13 3.66 13.01 -7.02
CA GLN A 13 4.63 12.95 -5.94
C GLN A 13 4.40 11.74 -5.02
N VAL A 14 3.15 11.42 -4.66
CA VAL A 14 2.87 10.21 -3.86
C VAL A 14 3.07 8.93 -4.68
N ARG A 15 2.62 8.90 -5.94
CA ARG A 15 2.65 7.71 -6.79
C ARG A 15 4.06 7.32 -7.24
N ASN A 16 4.95 8.28 -7.47
CA ASN A 16 6.30 8.01 -7.98
C ASN A 16 7.40 8.30 -6.95
N ASN A 17 7.14 9.13 -5.94
CA ASN A 17 8.13 9.50 -4.93
C ASN A 17 7.63 9.18 -3.50
N CYS A 18 7.44 10.24 -2.70
CA CYS A 18 7.05 10.18 -1.31
C CYS A 18 6.29 11.47 -0.97
N GLY A 19 5.08 11.33 -0.42
CA GLY A 19 4.32 12.43 0.16
C GLY A 19 3.92 12.10 1.59
N PHE A 20 3.52 13.12 2.35
CA PHE A 20 3.05 12.94 3.71
C PHE A 20 1.83 13.79 4.03
N PHE A 21 1.08 13.38 5.05
CA PHE A 21 -0.03 14.13 5.63
C PHE A 21 -0.27 13.66 7.06
N PHE A 22 -0.94 14.50 7.85
CA PHE A 22 -1.33 14.14 9.20
C PHE A 22 -2.70 13.45 9.20
N LEU A 23 -2.87 12.46 10.08
CA LEU A 23 -4.14 11.76 10.23
C LEU A 23 -5.01 12.47 11.27
N ASP A 24 -5.59 13.61 10.86
CA ASP A 24 -6.50 14.36 11.72
C ASP A 24 -7.74 13.51 12.05
N GLY A 25 -8.12 13.50 13.33
CA GLY A 25 -9.22 12.69 13.86
C GLY A 25 -8.86 11.24 14.21
N TRP A 26 -7.74 10.71 13.70
CA TRP A 26 -7.28 9.39 14.09
C TRP A 26 -6.58 9.42 15.45
N SER A 27 -6.64 8.31 16.18
CA SER A 27 -5.94 8.15 17.46
C SER A 27 -5.58 6.69 17.70
N ILE A 28 -4.73 6.47 18.70
CA ILE A 28 -4.35 5.14 19.16
C ILE A 28 -5.02 4.89 20.49
N LEU A 29 -5.87 3.86 20.52
CA LEU A 29 -6.35 3.27 21.76
C LEU A 29 -5.41 2.12 22.15
N THR A 30 -4.79 2.21 23.31
CA THR A 30 -3.97 1.11 23.83
C THR A 30 -4.78 0.19 24.71
N ALA A 31 -4.48 -1.10 24.63
CA ALA A 31 -5.03 -2.14 25.49
C ALA A 31 -3.86 -2.86 26.17
N LYS A 32 -3.84 -2.89 27.51
CA LYS A 32 -2.73 -3.47 28.28
C LYS A 32 -3.24 -4.37 29.40
N GLY A 33 -2.69 -5.58 29.49
CA GLY A 33 -2.99 -6.52 30.57
C GLY A 33 -2.91 -7.96 30.10
N LYS A 34 -2.90 -8.91 31.04
CA LYS A 34 -2.67 -10.33 30.73
C LYS A 34 -3.75 -10.92 29.83
N GLU A 35 -4.96 -10.34 29.85
CA GLU A 35 -6.11 -10.84 29.10
C GLU A 35 -6.41 -10.01 27.85
N THR A 36 -5.49 -9.15 27.39
CA THR A 36 -5.73 -8.24 26.26
C THR A 36 -6.18 -8.98 25.00
N PHE A 37 -5.44 -10.02 24.58
CA PHE A 37 -5.76 -10.73 23.34
C PHE A 37 -6.96 -11.67 23.48
N SER A 38 -7.18 -12.27 24.65
CA SER A 38 -8.38 -13.07 24.92
C SER A 38 -9.63 -12.20 24.95
N PHE A 39 -9.56 -11.01 25.53
CA PHE A 39 -10.66 -10.04 25.50
C PHE A 39 -10.94 -9.57 24.07
N LEU A 40 -9.93 -9.04 23.36
CA LEU A 40 -10.09 -8.59 21.97
C LEU A 40 -10.56 -9.71 21.03
N GLN A 41 -10.22 -10.97 21.33
CA GLN A 41 -10.71 -12.11 20.57
C GLN A 41 -12.24 -12.26 20.64
N THR A 42 -12.88 -11.88 21.73
CA THR A 42 -14.34 -11.98 21.88
C THR A 42 -15.08 -10.74 21.40
N GLN A 43 -14.42 -9.58 21.40
CA GLN A 43 -15.04 -8.29 21.07
C GLN A 43 -14.84 -7.84 19.63
N THR A 44 -13.90 -8.46 18.90
CA THR A 44 -13.55 -8.03 17.54
C THR A 44 -13.75 -9.13 16.52
N THR A 45 -13.89 -8.76 15.24
CA THR A 45 -14.27 -9.68 14.16
C THR A 45 -13.10 -10.48 13.56
N ASN A 46 -11.85 -10.05 13.75
CA ASN A 46 -10.67 -10.79 13.29
C ASN A 46 -9.98 -11.59 14.41
N ASP A 47 -9.14 -12.56 14.08
CA ASP A 47 -8.51 -13.47 15.05
C ASP A 47 -7.34 -12.79 15.78
N ALA A 48 -7.61 -12.22 16.94
CA ALA A 48 -6.61 -11.51 17.74
C ALA A 48 -5.59 -12.46 18.38
N LEU A 49 -5.92 -13.74 18.57
CA LEU A 49 -5.02 -14.72 19.20
C LEU A 49 -3.89 -15.18 18.28
N GLN A 50 -4.10 -15.17 16.96
CA GLN A 50 -3.07 -15.53 15.98
C GLN A 50 -2.04 -14.43 15.74
N LEU A 51 -2.28 -13.23 16.28
CA LEU A 51 -1.42 -12.08 16.04
C LEU A 51 -0.12 -12.20 16.84
N ASN A 52 1.03 -12.30 16.18
CA ASN A 52 2.33 -12.35 16.86
C ASN A 52 2.85 -10.95 17.20
N VAL A 53 3.84 -10.88 18.10
CA VAL A 53 4.50 -9.60 18.43
C VAL A 53 5.16 -9.02 17.18
N GLY A 54 4.92 -7.73 16.93
CA GLY A 54 5.35 -7.02 15.73
C GLY A 54 4.39 -7.15 14.54
N GLU A 55 3.33 -7.95 14.65
CA GLU A 55 2.31 -8.07 13.60
C GLU A 55 1.10 -7.19 13.89
N GLY A 56 0.36 -6.86 12.82
CA GLY A 56 -0.92 -6.19 12.92
C GLY A 56 -1.88 -6.69 11.85
N GLN A 57 -3.16 -6.43 12.07
CA GLN A 57 -4.24 -6.82 11.17
C GLN A 57 -5.39 -5.81 11.20
N ALA A 58 -6.14 -5.74 10.12
CA ALA A 58 -7.42 -5.03 10.12
C ALA A 58 -8.45 -5.79 10.95
N SER A 59 -9.33 -5.07 11.64
CA SER A 59 -10.42 -5.64 12.41
C SER A 59 -11.59 -4.68 12.45
N ALA A 60 -12.72 -5.16 12.93
CA ALA A 60 -13.90 -4.35 13.16
C ALA A 60 -14.62 -4.78 14.43
N ALA A 61 -15.35 -3.84 15.03
CA ALA A 61 -16.33 -4.08 16.09
C ALA A 61 -17.74 -3.97 15.51
N THR A 62 -18.63 -4.85 15.92
CA THR A 62 -20.01 -4.91 15.41
C THR A 62 -21.02 -5.09 16.52
N ASP A 63 -22.26 -4.67 16.28
CA ASP A 63 -23.38 -5.01 17.16
C ASP A 63 -23.91 -6.44 16.91
N ARG A 64 -24.95 -6.83 17.64
CA ARG A 64 -25.57 -8.17 17.52
C ARG A 64 -26.22 -8.41 16.15
N GLN A 65 -26.55 -7.35 15.41
CA GLN A 65 -27.09 -7.37 14.06
C GLN A 65 -25.99 -7.28 12.99
N ALA A 66 -24.72 -7.39 13.39
CA ALA A 66 -23.53 -7.22 12.56
C ALA A 66 -23.37 -5.82 11.94
N ARG A 67 -24.02 -4.80 12.49
CA ARG A 67 -23.80 -3.41 12.08
C ARG A 67 -22.45 -2.93 12.57
N LEU A 68 -21.78 -2.16 11.73
CA LEU A 68 -20.43 -1.67 12.01
C LEU A 68 -20.47 -0.59 13.11
N ILE A 69 -19.73 -0.84 14.19
CA ILE A 69 -19.52 0.14 15.26
C ILE A 69 -18.22 0.91 15.01
N ALA A 70 -17.14 0.19 14.72
CA ALA A 70 -15.84 0.77 14.46
C ALA A 70 -15.05 -0.09 13.47
N ASN A 71 -14.27 0.57 12.61
CA ASN A 71 -13.27 -0.04 11.73
C ASN A 71 -11.88 0.44 12.17
N PHE A 72 -10.96 -0.48 12.44
CA PHE A 72 -9.65 -0.15 13.00
C PHE A 72 -8.62 -1.24 12.63
N SER A 73 -7.36 -1.03 13.02
CA SER A 73 -6.36 -2.09 12.98
C SER A 73 -5.78 -2.38 14.36
N ILE A 74 -5.59 -3.67 14.66
CA ILE A 74 -4.99 -4.18 15.88
C ILE A 74 -3.52 -4.46 15.60
N HIS A 75 -2.63 -3.93 16.42
CA HIS A 75 -1.18 -4.12 16.30
C HIS A 75 -0.62 -4.61 17.64
N ARG A 76 0.13 -5.72 17.64
CA ARG A 76 0.66 -6.32 18.86
C ARG A 76 2.07 -5.84 19.14
N ASN A 77 2.24 -5.01 20.18
CA ASN A 77 3.55 -4.47 20.58
C ASN A 77 4.34 -5.43 21.48
N SER A 78 3.64 -6.14 22.37
CA SER A 78 4.27 -7.09 23.30
C SER A 78 3.33 -8.26 23.58
N ALA A 79 3.72 -9.13 24.52
CA ALA A 79 2.87 -10.26 24.91
C ALA A 79 1.47 -9.82 25.38
N ASN A 80 1.39 -8.68 26.07
CA ASN A 80 0.19 -8.23 26.81
C ASN A 80 -0.21 -6.78 26.45
N GLU A 81 0.24 -6.27 25.30
CA GLU A 81 -0.04 -4.90 24.86
C GLU A 81 -0.41 -4.86 23.38
N ALA A 82 -1.54 -4.20 23.08
CA ALA A 82 -1.99 -3.92 21.74
C ALA A 82 -2.21 -2.42 21.53
N CYS A 83 -1.91 -1.95 20.31
CA CYS A 83 -2.30 -0.65 19.80
C CYS A 83 -3.45 -0.83 18.80
N LEU A 84 -4.55 -0.12 19.03
CA LEU A 84 -5.73 -0.07 18.18
C LEU A 84 -5.73 1.28 17.46
N LEU A 85 -5.43 1.28 16.16
CA LEU A 85 -5.42 2.49 15.34
C LEU A 85 -6.80 2.70 14.71
N SER A 86 -7.50 3.77 15.10
CA SER A 86 -8.90 4.04 14.72
C SER A 86 -9.11 5.52 14.34
N GLU A 87 -10.06 5.77 13.43
CA GLU A 87 -10.63 7.09 13.13
C GLU A 87 -11.52 7.63 14.25
N ASP A 88 -12.08 6.74 15.06
CA ASP A 88 -12.92 7.07 16.20
C ASP A 88 -12.60 6.13 17.36
N SER A 89 -11.55 6.48 18.11
CA SER A 89 -11.13 5.69 19.26
C SER A 89 -12.08 5.83 20.44
N GLN A 90 -12.89 6.90 20.51
CA GLN A 90 -13.82 7.09 21.62
C GLN A 90 -15.00 6.13 21.50
N THR A 91 -15.62 6.03 20.34
CA THR A 91 -16.69 5.05 20.10
C THR A 91 -16.18 3.61 20.29
N LEU A 92 -14.94 3.33 19.87
CA LEU A 92 -14.32 2.04 20.10
C LEU A 92 -14.06 1.78 21.58
N TYR A 93 -13.53 2.76 22.32
CA TYR A 93 -13.33 2.70 23.76
C TYR A 93 -14.65 2.41 24.48
N ASP A 94 -15.69 3.21 24.23
CA ASP A 94 -16.99 3.07 24.89
C ASP A 94 -17.60 1.69 24.62
N HIS A 95 -17.44 1.18 23.40
CA HIS A 95 -17.89 -0.16 23.05
C HIS A 95 -17.14 -1.24 23.83
N LEU A 96 -15.80 -1.21 23.82
CA LEU A 96 -14.98 -2.19 24.54
C LEU A 96 -15.24 -2.13 26.04
N GLU A 97 -15.30 -0.93 26.62
CA GLU A 97 -15.52 -0.70 28.04
C GLU A 97 -16.91 -1.20 28.48
N SER A 98 -17.94 -1.13 27.62
CA SER A 98 -19.28 -1.66 27.94
C SER A 98 -19.32 -3.17 28.18
N TYR A 99 -18.30 -3.92 27.72
CA TYR A 99 -18.14 -5.36 27.92
C TYR A 99 -16.97 -5.70 28.86
N HIS A 100 -16.27 -4.69 29.36
CA HIS A 100 -15.13 -4.85 30.27
C HIS A 100 -15.64 -4.84 31.72
N PHE A 101 -15.52 -5.97 32.43
CA PHE A 101 -16.05 -6.10 33.80
C PHE A 101 -14.99 -6.52 34.81
N ARG A 102 -14.22 -7.57 34.51
CA ARG A 102 -13.28 -8.18 35.45
C ARG A 102 -11.98 -8.63 34.79
N GLU A 103 -11.90 -8.53 33.48
CA GLU A 103 -10.76 -8.91 32.68
C GLU A 103 -9.54 -8.05 33.04
N ASP A 104 -8.36 -8.65 33.11
CA ASP A 104 -7.09 -7.94 33.30
C ASP A 104 -6.69 -7.25 31.99
N VAL A 105 -7.37 -6.15 31.67
CA VAL A 105 -7.12 -5.26 30.53
C VAL A 105 -7.46 -3.82 30.92
N THR A 106 -6.60 -2.87 30.58
CA THR A 106 -6.89 -1.44 30.69
C THR A 106 -6.81 -0.78 29.32
N PHE A 107 -7.70 0.19 29.12
CA PHE A 107 -7.82 0.94 27.88
C PHE A 107 -7.42 2.39 28.09
N GLU A 108 -6.57 2.92 27.23
CA GLU A 108 -6.13 4.33 27.28
C GLU A 108 -6.02 4.89 25.87
N VAL A 109 -6.76 5.98 25.60
CA VAL A 109 -6.63 6.76 24.37
C VAL A 109 -5.39 7.64 24.50
N ILE A 110 -4.38 7.38 23.67
CA ILE A 110 -3.13 8.14 23.70
C ILE A 110 -3.18 9.27 22.68
N ASP A 111 -2.95 10.48 23.17
CA ASP A 111 -2.72 11.65 22.32
C ASP A 111 -1.34 11.56 21.65
N GLN A 112 -1.32 11.17 20.38
CA GLN A 112 -0.13 11.10 19.55
C GLN A 112 -0.37 11.80 18.21
N VAL A 113 0.70 12.36 17.67
CA VAL A 113 0.72 12.82 16.29
C VAL A 113 0.90 11.60 15.40
N LEU A 114 -0.01 11.46 14.43
CA LEU A 114 0.00 10.40 13.43
C LEU A 114 0.37 11.01 12.08
N LEU A 115 1.59 10.73 11.60
CA LEU A 115 2.09 11.19 10.31
C LEU A 115 2.08 10.01 9.33
N ALA A 116 1.24 10.09 8.30
CA ALA A 116 1.24 9.14 7.21
C ALA A 116 2.32 9.54 6.19
N LEU A 117 3.32 8.69 5.99
CA LEU A 117 4.35 8.81 4.97
C LEU A 117 4.08 7.77 3.88
N GLN A 118 3.67 8.20 2.69
CA GLN A 118 3.10 7.34 1.66
C GLN A 118 3.85 7.50 0.34
N GLY A 119 4.00 6.39 -0.40
CA GLY A 119 4.67 6.35 -1.69
C GLY A 119 5.77 5.29 -1.76
N PRO A 120 6.16 4.86 -2.96
CA PRO A 120 7.13 3.77 -3.15
C PRO A 120 8.52 4.11 -2.59
N LYS A 121 8.89 5.39 -2.50
CA LYS A 121 10.17 5.83 -1.91
C LYS A 121 10.10 6.12 -0.41
N SER A 122 8.94 5.94 0.22
CA SER A 122 8.78 6.16 1.67
C SER A 122 9.74 5.31 2.52
N ILE A 123 9.99 4.07 2.08
CA ILE A 123 10.94 3.17 2.76
C ILE A 123 12.37 3.73 2.74
N LEU A 124 12.83 4.26 1.61
CA LEU A 124 14.18 4.81 1.45
C LEU A 124 14.40 6.05 2.34
N VAL A 125 13.33 6.81 2.61
CA VAL A 125 13.38 7.94 3.56
C VAL A 125 13.55 7.43 4.99
N LEU A 126 12.81 6.38 5.36
CA LEU A 126 12.87 5.82 6.71
C LEU A 126 14.15 5.02 6.99
N GLU A 127 14.72 4.34 6.00
CA GLU A 127 15.99 3.60 6.12
C GLU A 127 17.17 4.52 6.48
N LYS A 128 17.08 5.82 6.18
CA LYS A 128 18.09 6.82 6.58
C LYS A 128 17.94 7.26 8.05
N LEU A 129 16.75 7.06 8.63
CA LEU A 129 16.44 7.44 10.01
C LEU A 129 16.53 6.25 10.98
N PHE A 130 16.23 5.05 10.48
CA PHE A 130 16.07 3.84 11.29
C PHE A 130 16.82 2.66 10.66
N THR A 131 17.40 1.82 11.51
CA THR A 131 18.13 0.61 11.08
C THR A 131 17.23 -0.58 10.78
N ALA A 132 15.99 -0.57 11.28
CA ALA A 132 15.01 -1.62 11.10
C ALA A 132 13.64 -1.02 10.81
N LEU A 133 12.86 -1.66 9.94
CA LEU A 133 11.52 -1.22 9.54
C LEU A 133 10.56 -2.42 9.52
N PRO A 134 9.25 -2.19 9.76
CA PRO A 134 8.26 -3.26 9.63
C PRO A 134 8.12 -3.69 8.16
N GLU A 135 8.23 -4.99 7.89
CA GLU A 135 8.24 -5.52 6.51
C GLU A 135 6.85 -5.90 5.98
N LYS A 136 6.03 -6.56 6.81
CA LYS A 136 4.70 -7.06 6.43
C LYS A 136 3.64 -5.95 6.50
N PRO A 137 2.57 -6.02 5.69
CA PRO A 137 1.43 -5.12 5.83
C PRO A 137 0.86 -5.15 7.27
N ASN A 138 0.54 -3.96 7.80
CA ASN A 138 0.10 -3.70 9.17
C ASN A 138 1.09 -4.10 10.28
N ALA A 139 2.30 -4.58 9.97
CA ALA A 139 3.32 -4.83 10.99
C ALA A 139 3.68 -3.55 11.73
N ILE A 140 4.00 -3.70 13.02
CA ILE A 140 4.32 -2.63 13.95
C ILE A 140 5.73 -2.80 14.48
N LEU A 141 6.44 -1.69 14.64
CA LEU A 141 7.77 -1.68 15.22
C LEU A 141 7.95 -0.42 16.06
N GLN A 142 8.33 -0.60 17.32
CA GLN A 142 8.64 0.51 18.21
C GLN A 142 10.15 0.74 18.22
N LEU A 143 10.55 1.97 17.94
CA LEU A 143 11.94 2.40 17.81
C LEU A 143 12.20 3.62 18.69
N GLU A 144 13.48 3.95 18.85
CA GLU A 144 13.90 5.17 19.52
C GLU A 144 14.72 6.04 18.58
N LEU A 145 14.46 7.35 18.61
CA LEU A 145 15.24 8.37 17.93
C LEU A 145 15.48 9.51 18.91
N ASP A 146 16.74 9.84 19.18
CA ASP A 146 17.15 10.81 20.22
C ASP A 146 16.55 10.54 21.61
N GLY A 147 16.43 9.27 22.00
CA GLY A 147 15.81 8.85 23.27
C GLY A 147 14.30 9.10 23.33
N LYS A 148 13.64 9.34 22.19
CA LYS A 148 12.19 9.48 22.08
C LYS A 148 11.62 8.27 21.35
N LYS A 149 10.52 7.73 21.89
CA LYS A 149 9.82 6.57 21.33
C LYS A 149 9.03 6.97 20.09
N ILE A 150 9.20 6.21 19.02
CA ILE A 150 8.48 6.36 17.76
C ILE A 150 7.94 4.99 17.37
N THR A 151 6.65 4.92 17.06
CA THR A 151 6.00 3.69 16.60
C THR A 151 5.80 3.77 15.09
N LEU A 152 6.31 2.78 14.37
CA LEU A 152 6.13 2.62 12.93
C LEU A 152 5.07 1.56 12.67
N ILE A 153 4.09 1.87 11.83
CA ILE A 153 3.10 0.90 11.34
C ILE A 153 3.17 0.90 9.82
N LYS A 154 3.45 -0.26 9.18
CA LYS A 154 3.43 -0.34 7.71
C LYS A 154 1.98 -0.40 7.22
N LYS A 155 1.38 0.75 6.92
CA LYS A 155 -0.03 0.87 6.51
C LYS A 155 -0.17 1.75 5.27
N SER A 156 -0.81 1.19 4.25
CA SER A 156 -1.21 1.93 3.05
C SER A 156 -2.52 2.67 3.30
N LEU A 157 -2.54 3.97 2.99
CA LEU A 157 -3.73 4.83 3.06
C LEU A 157 -4.05 5.49 1.71
N THR A 158 -3.20 5.28 0.71
CA THR A 158 -3.30 5.90 -0.63
C THR A 158 -3.31 4.87 -1.75
N GLY A 159 -3.20 3.58 -1.43
CA GLY A 159 -2.98 2.49 -2.39
C GLY A 159 -1.51 2.25 -2.70
N GLU A 160 -0.61 3.19 -2.37
CA GLU A 160 0.84 2.98 -2.38
C GLU A 160 1.32 2.27 -1.11
N GLU A 161 2.52 1.70 -1.14
CA GLU A 161 3.20 1.37 0.11
C GLU A 161 3.42 2.63 0.96
N GLY A 162 3.35 2.47 2.28
CA GLY A 162 3.51 3.58 3.19
C GLY A 162 3.54 3.15 4.65
N PHE A 163 3.82 4.13 5.49
CA PHE A 163 3.96 3.97 6.93
C PHE A 163 3.12 5.03 7.65
N VAL A 164 2.64 4.68 8.83
CA VAL A 164 2.11 5.62 9.83
C VAL A 164 3.13 5.71 10.95
N LEU A 165 3.64 6.91 11.16
CA LEU A 165 4.62 7.28 12.17
C LEU A 165 3.85 7.88 13.35
N CYS A 166 3.94 7.26 14.53
CA CYS A 166 3.23 7.68 15.73
C CYS A 166 4.23 8.17 16.76
N PHE A 167 4.08 9.42 17.21
CA PHE A 167 5.02 10.06 18.13
C PHE A 167 4.33 11.14 18.99
N SER A 168 4.99 11.52 20.08
CA SER A 168 4.47 12.55 21.00
C SER A 168 4.39 13.93 20.33
N PRO A 169 3.33 14.73 20.57
CA PRO A 169 3.20 16.08 20.04
C PRO A 169 4.42 16.98 20.31
N ASN A 170 5.08 16.79 21.45
CA ASN A 170 6.24 17.59 21.89
C ASN A 170 7.44 17.50 20.93
N ILE A 171 7.52 16.47 20.10
CA ILE A 171 8.64 16.26 19.16
C ILE A 171 8.26 16.51 17.71
N LYS A 172 7.04 16.97 17.44
CA LYS A 172 6.48 17.08 16.08
C LYS A 172 7.37 17.84 15.11
N GLU A 173 7.75 19.07 15.45
CA GLU A 173 8.52 19.91 14.53
C GLU A 173 9.92 19.36 14.28
N ASN A 174 10.64 18.97 15.34
CA ASN A 174 11.97 18.39 15.22
C ASN A 174 11.93 17.10 14.38
N PHE A 175 10.99 16.20 14.68
CA PHE A 175 10.87 14.94 13.96
C PHE A 175 10.50 15.15 12.49
N LEU A 176 9.56 16.06 12.20
CA LEU A 176 9.20 16.39 10.82
C LEU A 176 10.42 16.92 10.04
N GLN A 177 11.19 17.84 10.63
CA GLN A 177 12.42 18.35 10.02
C GLN A 177 13.42 17.22 9.72
N LYS A 178 13.57 16.25 10.62
CA LYS A 178 14.40 15.07 10.35
C LYS A 178 13.89 14.23 9.18
N VAL A 179 12.60 14.01 9.07
CA VAL A 179 12.00 13.28 7.94
C VAL A 179 12.23 14.01 6.62
N LEU A 180 12.07 15.34 6.61
CA LEU A 180 12.31 16.18 5.43
C LEU A 180 13.78 16.19 5.02
N CYS A 181 14.69 16.30 6.00
CA CYS A 181 16.14 16.32 5.77
C CYS A 181 16.76 14.94 5.55
N ALA A 182 16.03 13.85 5.82
CA ALA A 182 16.53 12.49 5.66
C ALA A 182 17.00 12.24 4.23
N SER A 183 16.30 12.78 3.23
CA SER A 183 16.69 12.61 1.83
C SER A 183 16.48 13.89 1.01
N THR A 184 17.60 14.56 0.70
CA THR A 184 17.64 15.73 -0.20
C THR A 184 17.19 15.42 -1.63
N GLU A 185 17.24 14.14 -2.04
CA GLU A 185 16.85 13.68 -3.37
C GLU A 185 15.35 13.36 -3.49
N ILE A 186 14.74 12.78 -2.45
CA ILE A 186 13.33 12.34 -2.51
C ILE A 186 12.37 13.49 -2.14
N GLN A 187 12.79 14.35 -1.21
CA GLN A 187 12.02 15.50 -0.70
C GLN A 187 10.55 15.17 -0.43
N PRO A 188 10.23 14.48 0.68
CA PRO A 188 8.85 14.23 1.08
C PRO A 188 8.07 15.55 1.09
N THR A 189 6.91 15.57 0.43
CA THR A 189 6.09 16.78 0.29
C THR A 189 4.76 16.60 1.02
N GLU A 190 4.32 17.64 1.73
CA GLU A 190 3.00 17.63 2.36
C GLU A 190 1.92 17.66 1.28
N ILE A 191 0.93 16.79 1.37
CA ILE A 191 -0.19 16.77 0.43
C ILE A 191 -1.44 17.41 1.02
N SER A 192 -2.24 18.02 0.16
CA SER A 192 -3.52 18.61 0.56
C SER A 192 -4.57 17.54 0.91
N ALA A 193 -5.56 17.93 1.71
CA ALA A 193 -6.73 17.07 2.03
C ALA A 193 -7.48 16.62 0.77
N GLN A 194 -7.50 17.43 -0.29
CA GLN A 194 -8.10 17.05 -1.57
C GLN A 194 -7.31 15.94 -2.27
N THR A 195 -5.98 15.98 -2.22
CA THR A 195 -5.13 14.91 -2.75
C THR A 195 -5.27 13.64 -1.92
N GLN A 196 -5.29 13.73 -0.59
CA GLN A 196 -5.56 12.59 0.29
C GLN A 196 -6.90 11.93 -0.05
N GLU A 197 -7.97 12.74 -0.19
CA GLU A 197 -9.30 12.28 -0.59
C GLU A 197 -9.29 11.59 -1.96
N THR A 198 -8.54 12.13 -2.93
CA THR A 198 -8.43 11.52 -4.26
C THR A 198 -7.72 10.16 -4.20
N LEU A 199 -6.57 10.09 -3.53
CA LEU A 199 -5.74 8.89 -3.42
C LEU A 199 -6.47 7.74 -2.71
N ARG A 200 -7.18 8.03 -1.62
CA ARG A 200 -7.92 7.00 -0.86
C ARG A 200 -9.14 6.48 -1.63
N ILE A 201 -9.85 7.34 -2.39
CA ILE A 201 -10.93 6.88 -3.28
C ILE A 201 -10.36 6.03 -4.40
N GLU A 202 -9.26 6.44 -5.04
CA GLU A 202 -8.57 5.63 -6.05
C GLU A 202 -8.16 4.26 -5.52
N ALA A 203 -7.67 4.21 -4.28
CA ALA A 203 -7.33 2.98 -3.58
C ALA A 203 -8.56 2.17 -3.08
N GLY A 204 -9.78 2.64 -3.34
CA GLY A 204 -10.99 1.97 -2.91
C GLY A 204 -11.17 1.90 -1.39
N ILE A 205 -10.58 2.84 -0.64
CA ILE A 205 -10.62 2.88 0.82
C ILE A 205 -11.83 3.72 1.27
N PRO A 206 -12.88 3.08 1.81
CA PRO A 206 -14.04 3.79 2.37
C PRO A 206 -13.73 4.37 3.77
N VAL A 207 -14.33 5.52 4.08
CA VAL A 207 -14.16 6.23 5.36
C VAL A 207 -15.42 6.11 6.23
N PHE A 208 -15.26 5.91 7.54
CA PHE A 208 -16.40 5.83 8.47
C PHE A 208 -17.02 7.22 8.69
N GLY A 209 -18.34 7.29 8.82
CA GLY A 209 -19.10 8.55 8.85
C GLY A 209 -19.29 9.23 7.48
N LYS A 210 -18.57 8.79 6.44
CA LYS A 210 -18.64 9.36 5.09
C LYS A 210 -19.17 8.37 4.05
N ASP A 211 -18.46 7.27 3.85
CA ASP A 211 -18.82 6.21 2.89
C ASP A 211 -19.60 5.09 3.57
N MET A 212 -19.27 4.78 4.82
CA MET A 212 -19.99 3.82 5.66
C MET A 212 -20.37 4.44 7.00
N ASP A 213 -21.41 3.92 7.64
CA ASP A 213 -21.86 4.34 8.98
C ASP A 213 -22.47 3.17 9.76
N SER A 214 -23.02 3.45 10.94
CA SER A 214 -23.64 2.46 11.83
C SER A 214 -24.92 1.81 11.29
N LYS A 215 -25.43 2.23 10.13
CA LYS A 215 -26.53 1.55 9.43
C LYS A 215 -26.00 0.42 8.57
N ASN A 216 -24.73 0.45 8.19
CA ASN A 216 -24.13 -0.58 7.36
C ASN A 216 -23.78 -1.82 8.17
N ILE A 217 -24.03 -3.00 7.59
CA ILE A 217 -23.53 -4.27 8.14
C ILE A 217 -22.11 -4.54 7.66
N LEU A 218 -21.29 -5.24 8.44
CA LEU A 218 -19.88 -5.48 8.08
C LEU A 218 -19.69 -6.16 6.69
N PRO A 219 -20.51 -7.15 6.28
CA PRO A 219 -20.36 -7.78 4.97
C PRO A 219 -20.59 -6.85 3.76
N GLU A 220 -21.31 -5.73 3.92
CA GLU A 220 -21.56 -4.81 2.79
C GLU A 220 -20.49 -3.72 2.63
N THR A 221 -19.65 -3.47 3.63
CA THR A 221 -18.69 -2.36 3.62
C THR A 221 -17.42 -2.64 2.83
N GLY A 222 -17.25 -3.85 2.30
CA GLY A 222 -16.02 -4.30 1.63
C GLY A 222 -14.89 -4.67 2.59
N LEU A 223 -15.10 -4.58 3.91
CA LEU A 223 -14.11 -4.92 4.94
C LEU A 223 -14.09 -6.40 5.31
N GLU A 224 -15.09 -7.18 4.88
CA GLU A 224 -15.25 -8.59 5.28
C GLU A 224 -13.98 -9.43 5.07
N HIS A 225 -13.36 -9.32 3.89
CA HIS A 225 -12.21 -10.14 3.52
C HIS A 225 -10.96 -9.85 4.35
N SER A 226 -10.80 -8.64 4.86
CA SER A 226 -9.60 -8.19 5.59
C SER A 226 -9.80 -8.14 7.10
N SER A 227 -11.04 -7.93 7.56
CA SER A 227 -11.36 -7.69 8.97
C SER A 227 -12.12 -8.83 9.65
N VAL A 228 -12.54 -9.88 8.93
CA VAL A 228 -13.29 -11.00 9.52
C VAL A 228 -12.51 -12.32 9.45
N SER A 229 -12.37 -12.98 10.60
CA SER A 229 -11.95 -14.38 10.64
C SER A 229 -13.16 -15.29 10.78
N TYR A 230 -13.25 -16.27 9.90
CA TYR A 230 -14.28 -17.32 9.94
C TYR A 230 -13.82 -18.58 10.69
N ASN A 231 -12.55 -18.62 11.09
CA ASN A 231 -11.93 -19.77 11.74
C ASN A 231 -11.72 -19.53 13.24
N LYS A 232 -12.10 -18.35 13.75
CA LYS A 232 -11.97 -17.97 15.16
C LYS A 232 -13.20 -18.36 15.99
N GLY A 233 -13.07 -18.21 17.31
CA GLY A 233 -14.15 -18.40 18.29
C GLY A 233 -15.25 -17.33 18.24
N CYS A 234 -16.18 -17.43 19.18
CA CYS A 234 -17.37 -16.58 19.26
C CYS A 234 -17.06 -15.09 19.41
N TYR A 235 -17.72 -14.24 18.62
CA TYR A 235 -17.69 -12.78 18.77
C TYR A 235 -19.06 -12.14 18.45
N ILE A 236 -19.24 -10.87 18.86
CA ILE A 236 -20.51 -10.15 18.70
C ILE A 236 -20.85 -9.97 17.21
N GLY A 237 -22.04 -10.40 16.79
CA GLY A 237 -22.51 -10.28 15.40
C GLY A 237 -22.07 -11.42 14.47
N GLN A 238 -21.28 -12.38 14.95
CA GLN A 238 -20.77 -13.50 14.13
C GLN A 238 -21.86 -14.32 13.45
N GLU A 239 -22.96 -14.64 14.14
CA GLU A 239 -24.02 -15.48 13.58
C GLU A 239 -24.61 -14.87 12.30
N VAL A 240 -24.85 -13.56 12.31
CA VAL A 240 -25.38 -12.82 11.15
C VAL A 240 -24.35 -12.81 10.01
N ILE A 241 -23.08 -12.54 10.31
CA ILE A 241 -21.99 -12.53 9.33
C ILE A 241 -21.81 -13.90 8.68
N ALA A 242 -21.71 -14.96 9.49
CA ALA A 242 -21.55 -16.33 9.02
C ALA A 242 -22.75 -16.83 8.20
N ARG A 243 -23.97 -16.46 8.60
CA ARG A 243 -25.19 -16.79 7.85
C ARG A 243 -25.21 -16.11 6.48
N ILE A 244 -24.83 -14.83 6.40
CA ILE A 244 -24.76 -14.10 5.13
C ILE A 244 -23.76 -14.76 4.20
N LYS A 245 -22.56 -15.11 4.68
CA LYS A 245 -21.54 -15.80 3.87
C LYS A 245 -21.99 -17.17 3.38
N THR A 246 -22.66 -17.95 4.22
CA THR A 246 -23.00 -19.35 3.91
C THR A 246 -24.22 -19.48 3.00
N TYR A 247 -25.26 -18.69 3.26
CA TYR A 247 -26.58 -18.90 2.66
C TYR A 247 -27.05 -17.76 1.75
N GLY A 248 -26.27 -16.69 1.60
CA GLY A 248 -26.72 -15.55 0.84
C GLY A 248 -25.62 -14.59 0.43
N ALA A 249 -26.01 -13.34 0.31
CA ALA A 249 -25.14 -12.20 0.06
C ALA A 249 -25.86 -10.96 0.60
N PRO A 250 -25.14 -9.93 1.05
CA PRO A 250 -25.79 -8.69 1.44
C PRO A 250 -26.50 -8.10 0.23
N ASN A 251 -27.70 -7.56 0.43
CA ASN A 251 -28.52 -7.02 -0.66
C ASN A 251 -27.83 -5.86 -1.35
N PHE A 252 -27.14 -5.01 -0.61
CA PHE A 252 -26.26 -3.97 -1.14
C PHE A 252 -24.83 -4.27 -0.70
N ALA A 253 -23.82 -3.91 -1.50
CA ALA A 253 -22.43 -3.86 -1.02
C ALA A 253 -21.64 -2.81 -1.79
N LEU A 254 -20.55 -2.38 -1.18
CA LEU A 254 -19.58 -1.46 -1.74
C LEU A 254 -18.97 -2.02 -3.03
N MET A 255 -19.02 -1.21 -4.08
CA MET A 255 -18.49 -1.44 -5.42
C MET A 255 -17.92 -0.13 -5.96
N GLY A 256 -17.09 -0.23 -7.00
CA GLY A 256 -16.66 0.92 -7.77
C GLY A 256 -17.57 1.19 -8.97
N LEU A 257 -17.79 2.47 -9.26
CA LEU A 257 -18.40 2.93 -10.50
C LEU A 257 -17.46 3.89 -11.22
N ILE A 258 -17.26 3.65 -12.51
CA ILE A 258 -16.48 4.50 -13.42
C ILE A 258 -17.47 5.20 -14.36
N PHE A 259 -17.39 6.52 -14.46
CA PHE A 259 -18.31 7.35 -15.22
C PHE A 259 -17.66 7.86 -16.51
N GLU A 260 -18.44 7.93 -17.57
CA GLU A 260 -18.06 8.63 -18.79
C GLU A 260 -18.51 10.10 -18.76
N GLY A 261 -17.68 10.97 -19.31
CA GLY A 261 -17.95 12.40 -19.40
C GLY A 261 -17.37 13.22 -18.23
N PRO A 262 -17.68 14.53 -18.20
CA PRO A 262 -16.99 15.48 -17.33
C PRO A 262 -17.71 15.78 -16.01
N VAL A 263 -18.92 15.27 -15.80
CA VAL A 263 -19.77 15.63 -14.65
C VAL A 263 -19.67 14.56 -13.58
N SER A 264 -19.28 14.94 -12.35
CA SER A 264 -19.28 14.02 -11.21
C SER A 264 -20.70 13.78 -10.70
N PRO A 265 -21.02 12.55 -10.26
CA PRO A 265 -22.28 12.30 -9.57
C PRO A 265 -22.25 12.97 -8.18
N PRO A 266 -23.43 13.37 -7.64
CA PRO A 266 -23.52 13.89 -6.29
C PRO A 266 -23.25 12.78 -5.25
N MET A 267 -22.78 13.18 -4.06
CA MET A 267 -22.66 12.29 -2.91
C MET A 267 -24.06 11.92 -2.38
N ASN A 268 -24.25 10.65 -2.00
CA ASN A 268 -25.55 10.10 -1.58
C ASN A 268 -26.66 10.16 -2.66
N GLY A 269 -26.29 10.27 -3.94
CA GLY A 269 -27.22 10.26 -5.06
C GLY A 269 -27.82 8.88 -5.29
N SER A 270 -29.15 8.81 -5.47
CA SER A 270 -29.82 7.52 -5.68
C SER A 270 -29.65 7.07 -7.13
N ILE A 271 -29.16 5.85 -7.33
CA ILE A 271 -28.86 5.27 -8.65
C ILE A 271 -30.07 4.49 -9.13
N PHE A 272 -30.61 4.86 -10.29
CA PHE A 272 -31.72 4.18 -10.95
C PHE A 272 -31.29 3.56 -12.28
N PHE A 273 -31.68 2.31 -12.50
CA PHE A 273 -31.54 1.61 -13.77
C PHE A 273 -32.91 1.08 -14.20
N LYS A 274 -33.38 1.50 -15.40
CA LYS A 274 -34.70 1.13 -15.93
C LYS A 274 -35.83 1.28 -14.89
N GLU A 275 -35.89 2.45 -14.24
CA GLU A 275 -36.87 2.82 -13.19
C GLU A 275 -36.71 2.18 -11.80
N LYS A 276 -35.86 1.16 -11.64
CA LYS A 276 -35.59 0.54 -10.33
C LYS A 276 -34.41 1.24 -9.63
N LYS A 277 -34.55 1.55 -8.34
CA LYS A 277 -33.40 1.98 -7.52
C LYS A 277 -32.46 0.79 -7.30
N ILE A 278 -31.24 0.91 -7.81
CA ILE A 278 -30.21 -0.15 -7.75
C ILE A 278 -29.05 0.20 -6.81
N GLY A 279 -28.98 1.41 -6.27
CA GLY A 279 -27.88 1.78 -5.38
C GLY A 279 -27.86 3.23 -4.94
N ILE A 280 -26.73 3.60 -4.34
CA ILE A 280 -26.42 4.96 -3.88
C ILE A 280 -24.94 5.26 -4.09
N THR A 281 -24.62 6.44 -4.62
CA THR A 281 -23.24 6.93 -4.73
C THR A 281 -22.75 7.46 -3.38
N LYS A 282 -21.46 7.33 -3.13
CA LYS A 282 -20.77 7.87 -1.94
C LYS A 282 -19.71 8.86 -2.40
N SER A 283 -18.47 8.72 -1.95
CA SER A 283 -17.39 9.61 -2.38
C SER A 283 -17.10 9.45 -3.86
N SER A 284 -17.06 10.59 -4.57
CA SER A 284 -16.92 10.66 -6.02
C SER A 284 -15.89 11.70 -6.41
N ILE A 285 -14.97 11.37 -7.31
CA ILE A 285 -13.88 12.26 -7.71
C ILE A 285 -13.51 12.06 -9.18
N ARG A 286 -12.95 13.10 -9.81
CA ARG A 286 -12.27 12.96 -11.10
C ARG A 286 -10.85 12.48 -10.84
N SER A 287 -10.56 11.21 -11.11
CA SER A 287 -9.27 10.60 -10.85
C SER A 287 -8.25 10.95 -11.93
N PRO A 288 -7.10 11.54 -11.57
CA PRO A 288 -5.99 11.75 -12.50
C PRO A 288 -5.32 10.43 -12.89
N SER A 289 -5.19 9.47 -11.95
CA SER A 289 -4.51 8.20 -12.19
C SER A 289 -5.29 7.28 -13.15
N VAL A 290 -6.62 7.27 -13.04
CA VAL A 290 -7.53 6.46 -13.88
C VAL A 290 -7.95 7.24 -15.14
N GLY A 291 -7.88 8.57 -15.12
CA GLY A 291 -8.30 9.45 -16.23
C GLY A 291 -9.82 9.56 -16.41
N LYS A 292 -10.61 9.00 -15.48
CA LYS A 292 -12.08 9.01 -15.49
C LYS A 292 -12.63 9.50 -14.15
N ILE A 293 -13.93 9.77 -14.12
CA ILE A 293 -14.64 10.01 -12.86
C ILE A 293 -14.93 8.67 -12.22
N ILE A 294 -14.62 8.54 -10.94
CA ILE A 294 -14.81 7.33 -10.15
C ILE A 294 -15.67 7.63 -8.92
N SER A 295 -16.44 6.65 -8.48
CA SER A 295 -17.30 6.77 -7.30
C SER A 295 -17.35 5.45 -6.54
N LEU A 296 -17.13 5.53 -5.22
CA LEU A 296 -17.55 4.47 -4.31
C LEU A 296 -19.09 4.44 -4.29
N ALA A 297 -19.69 3.26 -4.41
CA ALA A 297 -21.15 3.14 -4.41
C ALA A 297 -21.60 1.84 -3.76
N TYR A 298 -22.76 1.87 -3.10
CA TYR A 298 -23.43 0.64 -2.67
C TYR A 298 -24.41 0.22 -3.75
N LEU A 299 -24.20 -0.96 -4.33
CA LEU A 299 -25.01 -1.51 -5.41
C LEU A 299 -25.76 -2.76 -4.97
N HIS A 300 -26.97 -2.92 -5.48
CA HIS A 300 -27.79 -4.09 -5.25
C HIS A 300 -27.12 -5.33 -5.87
N LYS A 301 -27.21 -6.49 -5.20
CA LYS A 301 -26.52 -7.73 -5.57
C LYS A 301 -26.68 -8.15 -7.04
N ASP A 302 -27.85 -7.89 -7.63
CA ASP A 302 -28.16 -8.20 -9.04
C ASP A 302 -27.34 -7.35 -10.04
N HIS A 303 -26.71 -6.28 -9.58
CA HIS A 303 -25.94 -5.31 -10.38
C HIS A 303 -24.49 -5.18 -9.91
N ARG A 304 -23.98 -6.15 -9.14
CA ARG A 304 -22.60 -6.15 -8.61
C ARG A 304 -21.60 -6.93 -9.46
N SER A 305 -21.96 -7.34 -10.67
CA SER A 305 -20.99 -7.97 -11.58
C SER A 305 -19.98 -6.91 -12.04
N PRO A 306 -18.67 -7.19 -12.03
CA PRO A 306 -17.68 -6.25 -12.50
C PRO A 306 -17.74 -6.09 -14.02
N ASP A 307 -17.23 -4.96 -14.49
CA ASP A 307 -17.07 -4.62 -15.90
C ASP A 307 -18.36 -4.53 -16.73
N ILE A 308 -19.50 -4.32 -16.07
CA ILE A 308 -20.80 -4.14 -16.72
C ILE A 308 -21.05 -2.67 -16.99
N GLU A 309 -21.30 -2.33 -18.25
CA GLU A 309 -21.72 -1.01 -18.69
C GLU A 309 -23.23 -0.82 -18.52
N MET A 310 -23.61 0.32 -17.96
CA MET A 310 -25.01 0.66 -17.68
C MET A 310 -25.24 2.17 -17.80
N ASP A 311 -26.35 2.51 -18.44
CA ASP A 311 -26.92 3.85 -18.43
C ASP A 311 -27.82 3.99 -17.19
N VAL A 312 -27.44 4.88 -16.28
CA VAL A 312 -28.13 5.09 -15.01
C VAL A 312 -28.60 6.53 -14.87
N ILE A 313 -29.63 6.73 -14.07
CA ILE A 313 -30.08 8.06 -13.66
C ILE A 313 -29.69 8.26 -12.20
N ILE A 314 -28.95 9.33 -11.92
CA ILE A 314 -28.58 9.73 -10.57
C ILE A 314 -29.09 11.15 -10.36
N ASP A 315 -29.97 11.34 -9.38
CA ASP A 315 -30.62 12.62 -9.07
C ASP A 315 -31.13 13.37 -10.31
N LYS A 316 -31.90 12.66 -11.14
CA LYS A 316 -32.54 13.14 -12.38
C LYS A 316 -31.56 13.46 -13.53
N ARG A 317 -30.28 13.11 -13.42
CA ARG A 317 -29.29 13.27 -14.50
C ARG A 317 -28.85 11.91 -15.05
N PRO A 318 -28.77 11.75 -16.38
CA PRO A 318 -28.28 10.52 -16.98
C PRO A 318 -26.75 10.44 -16.89
N TYR A 319 -26.24 9.25 -16.62
CA TYR A 319 -24.81 8.93 -16.58
C TYR A 319 -24.57 7.60 -17.30
N LYS A 320 -23.51 7.55 -18.10
CA LYS A 320 -22.94 6.30 -18.60
C LYS A 320 -21.92 5.80 -17.59
N THR A 321 -22.11 4.58 -17.11
CA THR A 321 -21.29 4.02 -16.03
C THR A 321 -20.80 2.62 -16.36
N LYS A 322 -19.69 2.24 -15.77
CA LYS A 322 -19.15 0.89 -15.77
C LYS A 322 -18.87 0.46 -14.33
N THR A 323 -19.36 -0.71 -13.93
CA THR A 323 -19.03 -1.30 -12.63
C THR A 323 -17.59 -1.80 -12.60
N CYS A 324 -16.94 -1.73 -11.43
CA CYS A 324 -15.64 -2.35 -11.22
C CYS A 324 -15.47 -2.85 -9.78
N LEU A 325 -14.59 -3.84 -9.60
CA LEU A 325 -14.10 -4.18 -8.28
C LEU A 325 -13.17 -3.07 -7.76
N LEU A 326 -13.06 -2.96 -6.44
CA LEU A 326 -12.10 -2.07 -5.80
C LEU A 326 -10.78 -2.81 -5.57
N PRO A 327 -9.62 -2.11 -5.64
CA PRO A 327 -9.45 -0.66 -5.86
C PRO A 327 -9.60 -0.22 -7.33
N PHE A 328 -9.78 1.09 -7.59
CA PHE A 328 -9.77 1.61 -8.97
C PHE A 328 -8.35 1.76 -9.53
N TYR A 329 -7.41 2.05 -8.63
CA TYR A 329 -6.00 2.17 -8.90
C TYR A 329 -5.27 1.10 -8.10
N GLN A 330 -4.41 0.34 -8.78
CA GLN A 330 -3.52 -0.61 -8.13
C GLN A 330 -2.09 -0.14 -8.32
N ALA A 331 -1.39 0.10 -7.20
CA ALA A 331 0.01 0.49 -7.24
C ALA A 331 0.85 -0.60 -7.92
N PRO A 332 1.79 -0.22 -8.80
CA PRO A 332 2.74 -1.18 -9.34
C PRO A 332 3.57 -1.77 -8.20
N THR A 333 3.82 -3.07 -8.26
CA THR A 333 4.75 -3.73 -7.34
C THR A 333 6.14 -3.11 -7.43
N ARG A 334 6.98 -3.23 -6.39
CA ARG A 334 8.38 -2.73 -6.44
C ARG A 334 9.13 -3.20 -7.68
N LYS A 335 8.90 -4.46 -8.08
CA LYS A 335 9.45 -5.05 -9.30
C LYS A 335 8.97 -4.31 -10.56
N GLU A 336 7.68 -4.01 -10.66
CA GLU A 336 7.11 -3.27 -11.79
C GLU A 336 7.54 -1.80 -11.81
N HIS A 337 7.65 -1.16 -10.64
CA HIS A 337 8.18 0.19 -10.52
C HIS A 337 9.64 0.24 -11.01
N SER A 338 10.48 -0.65 -10.49
CA SER A 338 11.88 -0.78 -10.91
C SER A 338 12.01 -1.04 -12.43
N LYS A 339 11.12 -1.87 -13.00
CA LYS A 339 11.04 -2.09 -14.45
C LYS A 339 10.62 -0.84 -15.23
N LYS A 340 9.69 -0.03 -14.70
CA LYS A 340 9.27 1.25 -15.30
C LYS A 340 10.46 2.21 -15.38
N LEU A 341 11.24 2.33 -14.31
CA LEU A 341 12.44 3.16 -14.27
C LEU A 341 13.52 2.66 -15.23
N LEU A 342 13.74 1.34 -15.32
CA LEU A 342 14.62 0.76 -16.34
C LEU A 342 14.18 1.17 -17.75
N ASN A 343 12.89 1.01 -18.07
CA ASN A 343 12.37 1.38 -19.39
C ASN A 343 12.51 2.88 -19.68
N GLU A 344 12.29 3.73 -18.68
CA GLU A 344 12.47 5.18 -18.79
C GLU A 344 13.94 5.53 -19.05
N ALA A 345 14.87 4.97 -18.29
CA ALA A 345 16.31 5.17 -18.48
C ALA A 345 16.76 4.77 -19.90
N LEU A 346 16.30 3.60 -20.36
CA LEU A 346 16.61 3.11 -21.71
C LEU A 346 15.99 3.98 -22.80
N LYS A 347 14.79 4.53 -22.58
CA LYS A 347 14.14 5.46 -23.50
C LYS A 347 14.91 6.77 -23.60
N ILE A 348 15.26 7.38 -22.45
CA ILE A 348 16.04 8.63 -22.40
C ILE A 348 17.38 8.43 -23.10
N TYR A 349 18.06 7.31 -22.87
CA TYR A 349 19.33 7.00 -23.53
C TYR A 349 19.20 6.85 -25.05
N LYS A 350 18.07 6.34 -25.56
CA LYS A 350 17.82 6.26 -27.01
C LYS A 350 17.54 7.63 -27.63
N GLU A 351 16.90 8.52 -26.89
CA GLU A 351 16.51 9.86 -27.35
C GLU A 351 17.64 10.89 -27.16
N GLN A 352 18.51 10.68 -26.18
CA GLN A 352 19.59 11.58 -25.77
C GLN A 352 20.87 10.76 -25.66
N ASP A 353 21.95 11.17 -26.34
CA ASP A 353 23.27 10.54 -26.21
C ASP A 353 24.00 10.96 -24.92
N ASN A 354 23.26 11.11 -23.82
CA ASN A 354 23.75 11.45 -22.50
C ASN A 354 23.42 10.32 -21.51
N LEU A 355 24.44 9.84 -20.80
CA LEU A 355 24.34 8.73 -19.86
C LEU A 355 24.04 9.16 -18.42
N ASP A 356 24.19 10.44 -18.06
CA ASP A 356 24.08 10.89 -16.66
C ASP A 356 22.68 10.67 -16.11
N LYS A 357 21.64 11.12 -16.82
CA LYS A 357 20.25 10.96 -16.38
C LYS A 357 19.82 9.48 -16.35
N PRO A 358 20.07 8.66 -17.40
CA PRO A 358 19.79 7.22 -17.34
C PRO A 358 20.51 6.48 -16.21
N ILE A 359 21.77 6.82 -15.93
CA ILE A 359 22.54 6.23 -14.81
C ILE A 359 21.86 6.51 -13.47
N THR A 360 21.44 7.77 -13.23
CA THR A 360 20.73 8.14 -11.99
C THR A 360 19.42 7.36 -11.85
N ILE A 361 18.63 7.27 -12.92
CA ILE A 361 17.35 6.51 -12.91
C ILE A 361 17.58 5.02 -12.65
N LEU A 362 18.65 4.44 -13.21
CA LEU A 362 18.96 3.02 -13.00
C LEU A 362 19.45 2.73 -11.57
N ARG A 363 20.18 3.65 -10.94
CA ARG A 363 20.51 3.55 -9.51
C ARG A 363 19.24 3.55 -8.67
N GLU A 364 18.31 4.46 -8.96
CA GLU A 364 17.01 4.49 -8.29
C GLU A 364 16.21 3.19 -8.48
N ALA A 365 16.21 2.63 -9.69
CA ALA A 365 15.55 1.35 -9.97
C ALA A 365 16.09 0.22 -9.09
N ILE A 366 17.41 0.18 -8.88
CA ILE A 366 18.10 -0.80 -8.03
C ILE A 366 17.77 -0.55 -6.56
N ASP A 367 17.72 0.70 -6.11
CA ASP A 367 17.38 1.04 -4.73
C ASP A 367 15.95 0.61 -4.38
N ILE A 368 15.00 0.80 -5.30
CA ILE A 368 13.60 0.38 -5.12
C ILE A 368 13.46 -1.14 -5.14
N TYR A 369 14.17 -1.82 -6.03
CA TYR A 369 14.15 -3.29 -6.12
C TYR A 369 15.57 -3.85 -6.29
N PRO A 370 16.27 -4.15 -5.17
CA PRO A 370 17.66 -4.62 -5.18
C PRO A 370 17.89 -5.98 -5.84
N LYS A 371 16.82 -6.63 -6.34
CA LYS A 371 16.88 -7.88 -7.09
C LYS A 371 16.63 -7.68 -8.60
N HIS A 372 16.66 -6.45 -9.12
CA HIS A 372 16.43 -6.18 -10.54
C HIS A 372 17.66 -6.47 -11.42
N ALA A 373 17.79 -7.71 -11.90
CA ALA A 373 18.93 -8.13 -12.72
C ALA A 373 19.21 -7.22 -13.94
N GLU A 374 18.17 -6.94 -14.75
CA GLU A 374 18.29 -6.11 -15.95
C GLU A 374 18.74 -4.67 -15.66
N ALA A 375 18.34 -4.09 -14.51
CA ALA A 375 18.79 -2.75 -14.12
C ALA A 375 20.27 -2.73 -13.72
N TYR A 376 20.75 -3.74 -12.99
CA TYR A 376 22.19 -3.90 -12.72
C TYR A 376 22.99 -4.02 -14.02
N GLU A 377 22.50 -4.82 -14.97
CA GLU A 377 23.14 -4.99 -16.27
C GLU A 377 23.22 -3.67 -17.04
N ALA A 378 22.09 -2.99 -17.23
CA ALA A 378 22.03 -1.73 -17.95
C ALA A 378 22.94 -0.67 -17.32
N LEU A 379 22.94 -0.56 -15.97
CA LEU A 379 23.77 0.40 -15.25
C LEU A 379 25.26 0.09 -15.44
N GLY A 380 25.65 -1.19 -15.35
CA GLY A 380 27.02 -1.61 -15.59
C GLY A 380 27.50 -1.29 -17.00
N VAL A 381 26.66 -1.52 -18.02
CA VAL A 381 26.97 -1.19 -19.42
C VAL A 381 27.15 0.33 -19.59
N PHE A 382 26.27 1.14 -19.01
CA PHE A 382 26.34 2.60 -19.09
C PHE A 382 27.59 3.15 -18.39
N LEU A 383 27.94 2.62 -17.21
CA LEU A 383 29.18 3.00 -16.51
C LEU A 383 30.44 2.58 -17.28
N SER A 384 30.43 1.42 -17.94
CA SER A 384 31.55 1.01 -18.80
C SER A 384 31.74 1.93 -20.00
N LYS A 385 30.65 2.52 -20.55
CA LYS A 385 30.73 3.53 -21.62
C LYS A 385 31.33 4.84 -21.13
N GLN A 386 31.17 5.18 -19.85
CA GLN A 386 31.84 6.32 -19.21
C GLN A 386 33.24 5.96 -18.67
N GLU A 387 33.81 4.81 -19.06
CA GLU A 387 35.12 4.31 -18.58
C GLU A 387 35.21 4.06 -17.06
N LYS A 388 34.08 4.09 -16.33
CA LYS A 388 33.97 3.78 -14.90
C LYS A 388 33.93 2.26 -14.68
N LEU A 389 34.99 1.57 -15.10
CA LEU A 389 35.06 0.12 -15.16
C LEU A 389 35.02 -0.55 -13.78
N ASP A 390 35.61 0.07 -12.75
CA ASP A 390 35.60 -0.48 -11.38
C ASP A 390 34.18 -0.56 -10.80
N GLU A 391 33.38 0.50 -10.98
CA GLU A 391 31.97 0.52 -10.56
C GLU A 391 31.15 -0.52 -11.34
N ALA A 392 31.37 -0.61 -12.66
CA ALA A 392 30.70 -1.59 -13.49
C ALA A 392 31.01 -3.04 -13.06
N ILE A 393 32.27 -3.33 -12.70
CA ILE A 393 32.68 -4.64 -12.16
C ILE A 393 32.02 -4.90 -10.80
N ALA A 394 31.97 -3.92 -9.90
CA ALA A 394 31.31 -4.05 -8.61
C ALA A 394 29.83 -4.40 -8.76
N LEU A 395 29.12 -3.72 -9.66
CA LEU A 395 27.72 -4.01 -9.96
C LEU A 395 27.51 -5.41 -10.52
N MET A 396 28.35 -5.86 -11.45
CA MET A 396 28.21 -7.20 -12.00
C MET A 396 28.55 -8.30 -10.97
N LYS A 397 29.49 -8.05 -10.05
CA LYS A 397 29.72 -8.95 -8.91
C LYS A 397 28.48 -9.05 -8.03
N ARG A 398 27.86 -7.92 -7.72
CA ARG A 398 26.61 -7.88 -6.95
C ARG A 398 25.49 -8.62 -7.68
N LEU A 399 25.39 -8.46 -9.00
CA LEU A 399 24.44 -9.21 -9.82
C LEU A 399 24.66 -10.72 -9.76
N VAL A 400 25.92 -11.20 -9.73
CA VAL A 400 26.24 -12.62 -9.55
C VAL A 400 25.85 -13.12 -8.15
N GLU A 401 25.93 -12.30 -7.11
CA GLU A 401 25.45 -12.66 -5.76
C GLU A 401 23.92 -12.78 -5.73
N ILE A 402 23.20 -11.87 -6.41
CA ILE A 402 21.74 -11.86 -6.50
C ILE A 402 21.23 -13.02 -7.35
N ASN A 403 21.84 -13.24 -8.51
CA ASN A 403 21.51 -14.28 -9.46
C ASN A 403 22.80 -14.95 -9.99
N PRO A 404 23.29 -16.02 -9.33
CA PRO A 404 24.52 -16.71 -9.74
C PRO A 404 24.48 -17.28 -11.16
N GLN A 405 23.28 -17.48 -11.70
CA GLN A 405 23.00 -18.06 -13.01
C GLN A 405 22.89 -17.02 -14.13
N GLU A 406 23.06 -15.72 -13.82
CA GLU A 406 22.95 -14.66 -14.82
C GLU A 406 24.16 -14.65 -15.78
N ILE A 407 23.93 -15.13 -17.00
CA ILE A 407 24.95 -15.28 -18.04
C ILE A 407 25.54 -13.92 -18.42
N MET A 408 24.67 -12.89 -18.49
CA MET A 408 25.10 -11.54 -18.86
C MET A 408 26.07 -10.95 -17.84
N ALA A 409 25.89 -11.26 -16.55
CA ALA A 409 26.79 -10.77 -15.50
C ALA A 409 28.22 -11.31 -15.66
N HIS A 410 28.39 -12.61 -15.92
CA HIS A 410 29.71 -13.22 -16.13
C HIS A 410 30.34 -12.76 -17.45
N THR A 411 29.53 -12.58 -18.49
CA THR A 411 29.98 -12.08 -19.80
C THR A 411 30.50 -10.64 -19.68
N ASN A 412 29.72 -9.75 -19.06
CA ASN A 412 30.10 -8.36 -18.86
C ASN A 412 31.32 -8.23 -17.93
N LEU A 413 31.43 -9.04 -16.87
CA LEU A 413 32.64 -9.09 -16.03
C LEU A 413 33.90 -9.41 -16.85
N SER A 414 33.84 -10.42 -17.72
CA SER A 414 34.97 -10.78 -18.59
C SER A 414 35.36 -9.61 -19.49
N VAL A 415 34.39 -8.92 -20.09
CA VAL A 415 34.63 -7.76 -20.97
C VAL A 415 35.25 -6.61 -20.19
N TYR A 416 34.74 -6.30 -18.99
CA TYR A 416 35.25 -5.19 -18.18
C TYR A 416 36.66 -5.46 -17.66
N TYR A 417 36.98 -6.69 -17.25
CA TYR A 417 38.34 -7.08 -16.88
C TYR A 417 39.32 -6.99 -18.05
N MET A 418 38.92 -7.42 -19.25
CA MET A 418 39.73 -7.24 -20.46
C MET A 418 40.02 -5.76 -20.73
N LYS A 419 39.01 -4.88 -20.62
CA LYS A 419 39.19 -3.44 -20.80
C LYS A 419 40.14 -2.81 -19.77
N GLN A 420 40.23 -3.37 -18.56
CA GLN A 420 41.20 -2.96 -17.53
C GLN A 420 42.60 -3.59 -17.70
N GLY A 421 42.81 -4.45 -18.71
CA GLY A 421 44.07 -5.19 -18.89
C GLY A 421 44.26 -6.38 -17.93
N ARG A 422 43.21 -6.75 -17.17
CA ARG A 422 43.23 -7.88 -16.21
C ARG A 422 42.85 -9.19 -16.89
N ILE A 423 43.74 -9.68 -17.77
CA ILE A 423 43.46 -10.80 -18.67
C ILE A 423 43.17 -12.11 -17.91
N GLU A 424 43.96 -12.43 -16.88
CA GLU A 424 43.76 -13.66 -16.08
C GLU A 424 42.39 -13.73 -15.39
N ASP A 425 41.89 -12.58 -14.90
CA ASP A 425 40.58 -12.50 -14.26
C ASP A 425 39.45 -12.68 -15.28
N ALA A 426 39.62 -12.15 -16.49
CA ALA A 426 38.67 -12.33 -17.59
C ALA A 426 38.58 -13.80 -18.01
N GLU A 427 39.72 -14.49 -18.16
CA GLU A 427 39.76 -15.91 -18.53
C GLU A 427 39.04 -16.78 -17.50
N LYS A 428 39.28 -16.56 -16.20
CA LYS A 428 38.57 -17.26 -15.12
C LYS A 428 37.05 -17.10 -15.22
N LYS A 429 36.55 -15.91 -15.57
CA LYS A 429 35.12 -15.66 -15.75
C LYS A 429 34.56 -16.34 -17.00
N LYS A 430 35.32 -16.33 -18.11
CA LYS A 430 34.95 -17.01 -19.36
C LYS A 430 34.88 -18.53 -19.20
N VAL A 431 35.80 -19.14 -18.45
CA VAL A 431 35.77 -20.57 -18.13
C VAL A 431 34.52 -20.93 -17.31
N ARG A 432 34.17 -20.11 -16.31
CA ARG A 432 32.97 -20.32 -15.51
C ARG A 432 31.67 -20.22 -16.33
N LEU A 433 31.64 -19.30 -17.30
CA LEU A 433 30.54 -19.17 -18.27
C LEU A 433 30.39 -20.42 -19.15
N LEU A 434 31.50 -20.97 -19.66
CA LEU A 434 31.52 -22.17 -20.50
C LEU A 434 31.04 -23.42 -19.74
N LEU A 435 31.50 -23.59 -18.49
CA LEU A 435 31.04 -24.67 -17.60
C LEU A 435 29.55 -24.58 -17.28
N TYR A 436 29.00 -23.37 -17.22
CA TYR A 436 27.57 -23.16 -17.03
C TYR A 436 26.77 -23.49 -18.30
N ASN A 437 27.23 -23.07 -19.47
CA ASN A 437 26.56 -23.37 -20.74
C ASN A 437 26.60 -24.87 -21.08
N SER A 438 27.65 -25.59 -20.70
CA SER A 438 27.74 -27.04 -20.89
C SER A 438 26.89 -27.87 -19.93
N SER A 439 26.40 -27.28 -18.84
CA SER A 439 25.54 -27.94 -17.84
C SER A 439 24.05 -27.62 -17.98
N ARG A 440 23.63 -26.87 -19.01
CA ARG A 440 22.22 -26.61 -19.30
C ARG A 440 21.52 -27.89 -19.84
N PRO A 441 20.41 -28.36 -19.24
CA PRO A 441 19.60 -29.38 -19.87
C PRO A 441 18.94 -28.80 -21.13
N TRP A 442 19.06 -29.56 -22.23
CA TRP A 442 18.56 -29.19 -23.54
C TRP A 442 17.02 -29.03 -23.51
N LYS A 443 16.49 -27.80 -23.64
CA LYS A 443 15.08 -27.58 -23.97
C LYS A 443 14.97 -27.48 -25.49
N LYS A 444 14.40 -28.52 -26.12
CA LYS A 444 13.95 -28.47 -27.53
C LYS A 444 12.89 -27.36 -27.65
N ASN A 445 13.22 -26.29 -28.36
CA ASN A 445 12.22 -25.49 -29.03
C ASN A 445 11.94 -26.12 -30.40
N GLY A 446 10.68 -26.48 -30.65
CA GLY A 446 10.12 -26.50 -32.01
C GLY A 446 9.67 -27.84 -32.58
N GLN A 447 8.35 -28.04 -32.54
CA GLN A 447 7.45 -28.65 -33.54
C GLN A 447 7.35 -30.18 -33.73
N GLU A 448 6.11 -30.53 -34.14
CA GLU A 448 5.51 -31.81 -34.56
C GLU A 448 4.98 -32.67 -33.40
N THR A 449 3.67 -32.85 -33.17
CA THR A 449 2.42 -32.69 -33.96
C THR A 449 1.24 -32.34 -33.07
#